data_AF-A0A934SPR9-F1
#
_entry.id   AF-A0A934SPR9-F1
#
_cell.length_a   1.000
_cell.length_b   1.000
_cell.length_c   1.000
_cell.angle_alpha   90.00
_cell.angle_beta   90.00
_cell.angle_gamma   90.00
#
_symmetry.space_group_name_H-M   'P 1'
#
loop_
_entity.id
_entity.type
_entity.pdbx_description
1 polymer ?
#
loop_
_entity_poly.entity_id
_entity_poly.type
_entity_poly.pdbx_seq_one_letter_code
_entity_poly.pdbx_strand_id
1 'polypeptide(L)'
;MGDYAAVGFDLDGTLFDHRGAATDAVAALTRQLGAAPEPNAIELWIDIEDRFYEEWRAGRLSFAEQRQARMRTFLPAIGVSVPPATRDLDGIFDQYFADYESGWRAFPDAVELIKKLRDGGVAVGVLTNGTREQQLKKLAAIGLADAFHVVCISEDIGFQKPDVRAFETLAFRNPTCERLKPSLAASVGPQVKLCSSAITPATILLAHEPRECGRA
;
A
#
# COMPACT_ATOMS: atom_id res chain seq x y z
N MET A 1 -19.26 8.07 -17.35
CA MET A 1 -18.19 8.04 -16.34
C MET A 1 -17.76 9.48 -16.15
N GLY A 2 -17.78 10.02 -14.93
CA GLY A 2 -17.74 11.47 -14.67
C GLY A 2 -16.48 12.23 -15.11
N ASP A 3 -16.58 13.57 -15.01
CA ASP A 3 -15.70 14.69 -15.43
C ASP A 3 -14.20 14.65 -15.01
N TYR A 4 -13.54 13.49 -14.96
CA TYR A 4 -12.19 13.38 -14.39
C TYR A 4 -11.14 13.02 -15.44
N ALA A 5 -10.12 13.86 -15.56
CA ALA A 5 -9.00 13.68 -16.47
C ALA A 5 -7.93 12.70 -15.93
N ALA A 6 -7.87 12.51 -14.61
CA ALA A 6 -6.93 11.59 -13.96
C ALA A 6 -7.43 11.06 -12.62
N VAL A 7 -6.87 9.90 -12.23
CA VAL A 7 -7.07 9.24 -10.93
C VAL A 7 -5.75 8.68 -10.38
N GLY A 8 -5.43 9.00 -9.14
CA GLY A 8 -4.31 8.41 -8.39
C GLY A 8 -4.77 7.35 -7.38
N PHE A 9 -4.05 6.23 -7.31
CA PHE A 9 -4.32 5.10 -6.41
C PHE A 9 -3.20 4.89 -5.39
N ASP A 10 -3.55 4.45 -4.18
CA ASP A 10 -2.62 3.70 -3.34
C ASP A 10 -2.47 2.26 -3.85
N LEU A 11 -1.42 1.55 -3.41
CA LEU A 11 -1.23 0.13 -3.73
C LEU A 11 -1.75 -0.77 -2.61
N ASP A 12 -1.05 -0.78 -1.46
CA ASP A 12 -1.30 -1.70 -0.35
C ASP A 12 -2.66 -1.44 0.32
N GLY A 13 -3.53 -2.45 0.34
CA GLY A 13 -4.89 -2.31 0.88
C GLY A 13 -5.86 -1.53 -0.01
N THR A 14 -5.46 -1.21 -1.26
CA THR A 14 -6.32 -0.54 -2.24
C THR A 14 -6.42 -1.31 -3.55
N LEU A 15 -5.29 -1.58 -4.22
CA LEU A 15 -5.23 -2.41 -5.43
C LEU A 15 -4.70 -3.80 -5.13
N PHE A 16 -3.87 -3.90 -4.09
CA PHE A 16 -3.16 -5.09 -3.65
C PHE A 16 -3.71 -5.55 -2.29
N ASP A 17 -4.10 -6.82 -2.17
CA ASP A 17 -4.66 -7.39 -0.94
C ASP A 17 -3.55 -7.74 0.07
N HIS A 18 -2.95 -6.69 0.64
CA HIS A 18 -1.90 -6.81 1.65
C HIS A 18 -2.38 -7.57 2.89
N ARG A 19 -3.54 -7.21 3.42
CA ARG A 19 -4.08 -7.80 4.65
C ARG A 19 -4.37 -9.29 4.46
N GLY A 20 -4.96 -9.66 3.34
CA GLY A 20 -5.22 -11.06 3.03
C GLY A 20 -3.94 -11.87 2.88
N ALA A 21 -2.94 -11.36 2.13
CA ALA A 21 -1.65 -12.04 2.00
C ALA A 21 -0.92 -12.17 3.35
N ALA A 22 -0.95 -11.13 4.20
CA ALA A 22 -0.34 -11.17 5.52
C ALA A 22 -1.05 -12.17 6.46
N THR A 23 -2.38 -12.23 6.39
CA THR A 23 -3.21 -13.19 7.13
C THR A 23 -2.84 -14.63 6.80
N ASP A 24 -2.79 -14.95 5.50
CA ASP A 24 -2.46 -16.29 5.01
C ASP A 24 -1.04 -16.70 5.46
N ALA A 25 -0.08 -15.77 5.38
CA ALA A 25 1.31 -15.99 5.74
C ALA A 25 1.52 -16.18 7.26
N VAL A 26 0.85 -15.40 8.10
CA VAL A 26 0.90 -15.59 9.56
C VAL A 26 0.28 -16.92 9.98
N ALA A 27 -0.84 -17.30 9.36
CA ALA A 27 -1.44 -18.61 9.60
C ALA A 27 -0.52 -19.76 9.14
N ALA A 28 0.22 -19.59 8.04
CA ALA A 28 1.24 -20.55 7.60
C ALA A 28 2.40 -20.64 8.59
N LEU A 29 2.99 -19.51 8.97
CA LEU A 29 4.10 -19.44 9.92
C LEU A 29 3.74 -20.09 11.27
N THR A 30 2.56 -19.77 11.81
CA THR A 30 2.08 -20.31 13.10
C THR A 30 2.02 -21.83 13.06
N ARG A 31 1.51 -22.41 11.96
CA ARG A 31 1.48 -23.87 11.74
C ARG A 31 2.86 -24.47 11.61
N GLN A 32 3.75 -23.83 10.84
CA GLN A 32 5.13 -24.29 10.64
C GLN A 32 5.94 -24.31 11.93
N LEU A 33 5.69 -23.36 12.83
CA LEU A 33 6.31 -23.29 14.16
C LEU A 33 5.69 -24.27 15.17
N GLY A 34 4.63 -25.01 14.79
CA GLY A 34 3.93 -25.93 15.69
C GLY A 34 3.19 -25.24 16.83
N ALA A 35 2.92 -23.94 16.72
CA ALA A 35 2.20 -23.17 17.70
C ALA A 35 0.69 -23.48 17.64
N ALA A 36 0.02 -23.40 18.79
CA ALA A 36 -1.42 -23.51 18.84
C ALA A 36 -2.05 -22.33 18.07
N PRO A 37 -3.17 -22.54 17.35
CA PRO A 37 -3.87 -21.45 16.70
C PRO A 37 -4.42 -20.49 17.76
N GLU A 38 -3.72 -19.38 17.96
CA GLU A 38 -4.21 -18.28 18.78
C GLU A 38 -5.34 -17.56 18.02
N PRO A 39 -6.57 -17.48 18.58
CA PRO A 39 -7.74 -16.94 17.86
C PRO A 39 -7.52 -15.52 17.33
N ASN A 40 -6.63 -14.76 17.95
CA ASN A 40 -6.34 -13.37 17.62
C ASN A 40 -4.94 -13.18 17.01
N ALA A 41 -4.22 -14.24 16.63
CA ALA A 41 -2.86 -14.14 16.09
C ALA A 41 -2.77 -13.18 14.89
N ILE A 42 -3.79 -13.20 14.03
CA ILE A 42 -3.84 -12.38 12.83
C ILE A 42 -4.01 -10.90 13.19
N GLU A 43 -4.98 -10.56 14.04
CA GLU A 43 -5.18 -9.17 14.46
C GLU A 43 -3.96 -8.64 15.23
N LEU A 44 -3.38 -9.48 16.09
CA LEU A 44 -2.16 -9.14 16.79
C LEU A 44 -0.99 -8.89 15.82
N TRP A 45 -0.84 -9.73 14.79
CA TRP A 45 0.19 -9.51 13.77
C TRP A 45 0.02 -8.15 13.10
N ILE A 46 -1.21 -7.79 12.75
CA ILE A 46 -1.52 -6.53 12.07
C ILE A 46 -1.19 -5.34 12.96
N ASP A 47 -1.56 -5.39 14.24
CA ASP A 47 -1.19 -4.35 15.21
C ASP A 47 0.33 -4.21 15.38
N ILE A 48 1.03 -5.35 15.40
CA ILE A 48 2.50 -5.42 15.48
C ILE A 48 3.14 -4.82 14.22
N GLU A 49 2.65 -5.18 13.05
CA GLU A 49 3.11 -4.68 11.75
C GLU A 49 2.91 -3.17 11.65
N ASP A 50 1.71 -2.66 11.94
CA ASP A 50 1.39 -1.23 11.91
C ASP A 50 2.30 -0.45 12.84
N ARG A 51 2.45 -0.92 14.09
CA ARG A 51 3.34 -0.29 15.08
C ARG A 51 4.77 -0.18 14.56
N PHE A 52 5.38 -1.29 14.15
CA PHE A 52 6.79 -1.28 13.77
C PHE A 52 7.04 -0.65 12.39
N TYR A 53 6.02 -0.64 11.52
CA TYR A 53 6.05 0.15 10.29
C TYR A 53 6.11 1.66 10.59
N GLU A 54 5.33 2.16 11.55
CA GLU A 54 5.38 3.58 11.95
C GLU A 54 6.71 3.95 12.63
N GLU A 55 7.28 3.06 13.44
CA GLU A 55 8.62 3.26 14.03
C GLU A 55 9.71 3.37 12.95
N TRP A 56 9.67 2.49 11.95
CA TRP A 56 10.55 2.56 10.78
C TRP A 56 10.31 3.84 9.98
N ARG A 57 9.05 4.19 9.73
CA ARG A 57 8.66 5.39 8.99
C ARG A 57 9.16 6.67 9.67
N ALA A 58 9.16 6.70 11.00
CA ALA A 58 9.66 7.81 11.79
C ALA A 58 11.20 7.84 11.91
N GLY A 59 11.92 6.90 11.27
CA GLY A 59 13.36 6.78 11.36
C GLY A 59 13.88 6.30 12.71
N ARG A 60 13.01 5.77 13.58
CA ARG A 60 13.38 5.24 14.90
C ARG A 60 13.94 3.83 14.82
N LEU A 61 13.58 3.09 13.78
CA LEU A 61 14.14 1.77 13.45
C LEU A 61 14.62 1.76 11.99
N SER A 62 15.68 1.02 11.73
CA SER A 62 16.02 0.58 10.39
C SER A 62 15.04 -0.49 9.90
N PHE A 63 15.11 -0.78 8.60
CA PHE A 63 14.27 -1.79 7.98
C PHE A 63 14.55 -3.22 8.50
N ALA A 64 15.79 -3.52 8.90
CA ALA A 64 16.12 -4.80 9.51
C ALA A 64 15.60 -4.87 10.96
N GLU A 65 15.76 -3.80 11.73
CA GLU A 65 15.33 -3.75 13.13
C GLU A 65 13.82 -3.89 13.27
N GLN A 66 13.02 -3.28 12.39
CA GLN A 66 11.56 -3.40 12.44
C GLN A 66 11.09 -4.84 12.18
N ARG A 67 11.74 -5.58 11.26
CA ARG A 67 11.45 -7.02 11.02
C ARG A 67 11.73 -7.86 12.25
N GLN A 68 12.89 -7.65 12.88
CA GLN A 68 13.27 -8.35 14.11
C GLN A 68 12.33 -7.99 15.27
N ALA A 69 11.93 -6.73 15.37
CA ALA A 69 11.01 -6.28 16.42
C ALA A 69 9.62 -6.91 16.29
N ARG A 70 9.12 -7.08 15.05
CA ARG A 70 7.89 -7.85 14.79
C ARG A 70 8.02 -9.29 15.31
N MET A 71 9.10 -9.99 14.95
CA MET A 71 9.33 -11.37 15.40
C MET A 71 9.46 -11.49 16.92
N ARG A 72 10.24 -10.59 17.55
CA ARG A 72 10.41 -10.57 19.01
C ARG A 72 9.09 -10.34 19.76
N THR A 73 8.15 -9.63 19.15
CA THR A 73 6.84 -9.34 19.76
C THR A 73 5.83 -10.44 19.48
N PHE A 74 5.83 -10.99 18.27
CA PHE A 74 4.84 -11.97 17.82
C PHE A 74 5.10 -13.37 18.38
N LEU A 75 6.35 -13.84 18.39
CA LEU A 75 6.68 -15.21 18.81
C LEU A 75 6.19 -15.56 20.23
N PRO A 76 6.46 -14.74 21.27
CA PRO A 76 5.96 -15.03 22.62
C PRO A 76 4.44 -15.11 22.69
N ALA A 77 3.75 -14.30 21.89
CA ALA A 77 2.30 -14.21 21.92
C ALA A 77 1.61 -15.45 21.34
N ILE A 78 2.31 -16.23 20.51
CA ILE A 78 1.86 -17.53 20.02
C ILE A 78 2.52 -18.71 20.79
N GLY A 79 3.13 -18.43 21.95
CA GLY A 79 3.76 -19.45 22.79
C GLY A 79 5.12 -19.95 22.30
N VAL A 80 5.75 -19.26 21.35
CA VAL A 80 7.08 -19.61 20.82
C VAL A 80 8.16 -18.78 21.50
N SER A 81 9.23 -19.44 21.95
CA SER A 81 10.37 -18.75 22.56
C SER A 81 11.13 -17.94 21.52
N VAL A 82 11.56 -16.73 21.89
CA VAL A 82 12.35 -15.85 21.03
C VAL A 82 13.80 -16.35 20.99
N PRO A 83 14.34 -16.66 19.80
CA PRO A 83 15.76 -17.01 19.66
C PRO A 83 16.67 -15.86 20.11
N PRO A 84 17.82 -16.15 20.75
CA PRO A 84 18.74 -15.12 21.21
C PRO A 84 19.52 -14.45 20.07
N ALA A 85 19.77 -15.18 18.97
CA ALA A 85 20.52 -14.66 17.83
C ALA A 85 19.59 -13.93 16.83
N THR A 86 20.03 -12.76 16.37
CA THR A 86 19.30 -11.97 15.37
C THR A 86 19.09 -12.72 14.06
N ARG A 87 20.09 -13.49 13.63
CA ARG A 87 20.04 -14.29 12.40
C ARG A 87 18.88 -15.28 12.38
N ASP A 88 18.54 -15.84 13.54
CA ASP A 88 17.44 -16.80 13.64
C ASP A 88 16.10 -16.07 13.50
N LEU A 89 15.98 -14.85 14.05
CA LEU A 89 14.79 -14.00 13.85
C LEU A 89 14.64 -13.57 12.40
N ASP A 90 15.74 -13.22 11.73
CA ASP A 90 15.73 -12.88 10.31
C ASP A 90 15.26 -14.08 9.48
N GLY A 91 15.75 -15.30 9.78
CA GLY A 91 15.31 -16.52 9.10
C GLY A 91 13.82 -16.85 9.30
N ILE A 92 13.28 -16.62 10.50
CA ILE A 92 11.84 -16.79 10.77
C ILE A 92 11.04 -15.73 9.99
N PHE A 93 11.50 -14.48 9.98
CA PHE A 93 10.85 -13.43 9.20
C PHE A 93 10.87 -13.74 7.70
N ASP A 94 11.99 -14.25 7.18
CA ASP A 94 12.13 -14.60 5.76
C ASP A 94 11.18 -15.74 5.37
N GLN A 95 10.94 -16.71 6.26
CA GLN A 95 9.93 -17.75 6.04
C GLN A 95 8.52 -17.15 5.94
N TYR A 96 8.14 -16.28 6.89
CA TYR A 96 6.88 -15.54 6.79
C TYR A 96 6.80 -14.72 5.50
N PHE A 97 7.89 -14.05 5.13
CA PHE A 97 7.91 -13.16 3.99
C PHE A 97 7.75 -13.92 2.68
N ALA A 98 8.35 -15.12 2.56
CA ALA A 98 8.17 -15.98 1.40
C ALA A 98 6.69 -16.44 1.25
N ASP A 99 6.05 -16.84 2.35
CA ASP A 99 4.63 -17.20 2.33
C ASP A 99 3.75 -15.98 2.00
N TYR A 100 4.10 -14.80 2.53
CA TYR A 100 3.46 -13.53 2.19
C TYR A 100 3.57 -13.22 0.70
N GLU A 101 4.77 -13.31 0.12
CA GLU A 101 5.00 -13.12 -1.33
C GLU A 101 4.20 -14.11 -2.18
N SER A 102 4.06 -15.36 -1.73
CA SER A 102 3.27 -16.37 -2.44
C SER A 102 1.76 -16.07 -2.46
N GLY A 103 1.27 -15.32 -1.47
CA GLY A 103 -0.14 -14.94 -1.32
C GLY A 103 -0.52 -13.64 -2.04
N TRP A 104 0.42 -12.98 -2.71
CA TRP A 104 0.23 -11.71 -3.39
C TRP A 104 -0.84 -11.78 -4.47
N ARG A 105 -1.81 -10.87 -4.39
CA ARG A 105 -2.96 -10.82 -5.29
C ARG A 105 -3.55 -9.42 -5.36
N ALA A 106 -4.20 -9.12 -6.49
CA ALA A 106 -5.04 -7.95 -6.62
C ALA A 106 -6.33 -8.13 -5.80
N PHE A 107 -6.97 -7.02 -5.42
CA PHE A 107 -8.40 -7.10 -5.14
C PHE A 107 -9.18 -7.51 -6.40
N PRO A 108 -10.26 -8.30 -6.29
CA PRO A 108 -10.93 -8.91 -7.44
C PRO A 108 -11.37 -7.93 -8.54
N ASP A 109 -11.72 -6.71 -8.17
CA ASP A 109 -12.20 -5.64 -9.04
C ASP A 109 -11.13 -4.62 -9.46
N ALA A 110 -9.93 -4.66 -8.86
CA ALA A 110 -8.88 -3.68 -9.10
C ALA A 110 -8.44 -3.65 -10.57
N VAL A 111 -8.14 -4.82 -11.16
CA VAL A 111 -7.66 -4.90 -12.55
C VAL A 111 -8.71 -4.41 -13.54
N GLU A 112 -9.97 -4.80 -13.34
CA GLU A 112 -11.07 -4.38 -14.21
C GLU A 112 -11.34 -2.88 -14.09
N LEU A 113 -11.26 -2.32 -12.88
CA LEU A 113 -11.40 -0.88 -12.64
C LEU A 113 -10.31 -0.08 -13.39
N ILE A 114 -9.04 -0.47 -13.23
CA ILE A 114 -7.93 0.20 -13.91
C ILE A 114 -8.11 0.16 -15.43
N LYS A 115 -8.51 -1.00 -15.98
CA LYS A 115 -8.81 -1.13 -17.41
C LYS A 115 -9.95 -0.19 -17.85
N LYS A 116 -11.08 -0.19 -17.14
CA LYS A 116 -12.23 0.67 -17.46
C LYS A 116 -11.89 2.16 -17.46
N LEU A 117 -11.06 2.61 -16.51
CA LEU A 117 -10.61 4.00 -16.47
C LEU A 117 -9.76 4.36 -17.69
N ARG A 118 -8.82 3.49 -18.06
CA ARG A 118 -7.96 3.69 -19.25
C ARG A 118 -8.75 3.67 -20.55
N ASP A 119 -9.67 2.71 -20.71
CA ASP A 119 -10.53 2.59 -21.89
C ASP A 119 -11.45 3.82 -22.02
N GLY A 120 -11.76 4.49 -20.91
CA GLY A 120 -12.50 5.75 -20.85
C GLY A 120 -11.65 7.02 -21.04
N GLY A 121 -10.35 6.90 -21.33
CA GLY A 121 -9.44 8.04 -21.51
C GLY A 121 -8.98 8.71 -20.22
N VAL A 122 -9.21 8.11 -19.05
CA VAL A 122 -8.78 8.66 -17.76
C VAL A 122 -7.34 8.25 -17.46
N ALA A 123 -6.48 9.22 -17.14
CA ALA A 123 -5.10 8.92 -16.80
C ALA A 123 -4.97 8.37 -15.38
N VAL A 124 -4.55 7.11 -15.26
CA VAL A 124 -4.34 6.44 -13.97
C VAL A 124 -2.88 6.50 -13.50
N GLY A 125 -2.68 6.71 -12.20
CA GLY A 125 -1.36 6.69 -11.55
C GLY A 125 -1.37 6.01 -10.17
N VAL A 126 -0.19 5.67 -9.65
CA VAL A 126 0.00 5.06 -8.31
C VAL A 126 0.88 5.96 -7.44
N LEU A 127 0.52 6.12 -6.17
CA LEU A 127 1.34 6.71 -5.12
C LEU A 127 1.40 5.79 -3.90
N THR A 128 2.58 5.21 -3.67
CA THR A 128 2.79 4.19 -2.62
C THR A 128 4.02 4.49 -1.76
N ASN A 129 3.94 4.13 -0.47
CA ASN A 129 5.07 4.22 0.46
C ASN A 129 5.79 2.87 0.52
N GLY A 130 7.12 2.88 0.45
CA GLY A 130 7.94 1.68 0.54
C GLY A 130 9.19 1.77 -0.32
N THR A 131 9.89 0.64 -0.45
CA THR A 131 11.03 0.53 -1.35
C THR A 131 10.58 0.31 -2.79
N ARG A 132 11.36 0.85 -3.73
CA ARG A 132 11.16 0.69 -5.16
C ARG A 132 11.03 -0.78 -5.54
N GLU A 133 11.98 -1.60 -5.07
CA GLU A 133 12.03 -3.02 -5.40
C GLU A 133 10.73 -3.74 -5.02
N GLN A 134 10.26 -3.57 -3.78
CA GLN A 134 9.08 -4.26 -3.29
C GLN A 134 7.82 -3.81 -4.01
N GLN A 135 7.65 -2.50 -4.19
CA GLN A 135 6.44 -1.93 -4.78
C GLN A 135 6.31 -2.28 -6.27
N LEU A 136 7.42 -2.32 -7.02
CA LEU A 136 7.43 -2.81 -8.41
C LEU A 136 7.14 -4.31 -8.51
N LYS A 137 7.72 -5.13 -7.61
CA LYS A 137 7.43 -6.57 -7.56
C LYS A 137 5.95 -6.85 -7.29
N LYS A 138 5.31 -6.10 -6.38
CA LYS A 138 3.86 -6.20 -6.11
C LYS A 138 3.03 -5.88 -7.36
N LEU A 139 3.33 -4.76 -8.03
CA LEU A 139 2.64 -4.37 -9.26
C LEU A 139 2.75 -5.44 -10.36
N ALA A 140 3.93 -6.05 -10.52
CA ALA A 140 4.14 -7.16 -11.45
C ALA A 140 3.31 -8.39 -11.06
N ALA A 141 3.33 -8.78 -9.78
CA ALA A 141 2.62 -9.96 -9.28
C ALA A 141 1.09 -9.86 -9.48
N ILE A 142 0.54 -8.64 -9.39
CA ILE A 142 -0.91 -8.41 -9.59
C ILE A 142 -1.28 -8.06 -11.03
N GLY A 143 -0.33 -8.14 -11.97
CA GLY A 143 -0.57 -7.88 -13.39
C GLY A 143 -0.82 -6.41 -13.76
N LEU A 144 -0.35 -5.46 -12.94
CA LEU A 144 -0.57 -4.03 -13.12
C LEU A 144 0.73 -3.22 -13.38
N ALA A 145 1.87 -3.89 -13.62
CA ALA A 145 3.16 -3.23 -13.85
C ALA A 145 3.12 -2.14 -14.94
N ASP A 146 2.45 -2.42 -16.06
CA ASP A 146 2.36 -1.52 -17.22
C ASP A 146 1.00 -0.79 -17.32
N ALA A 147 0.19 -0.85 -16.27
CA ALA A 147 -1.17 -0.31 -16.29
C ALA A 147 -1.22 1.20 -16.00
N PHE A 148 -0.15 1.78 -15.45
CA PHE A 148 -0.14 3.15 -14.95
C PHE A 148 0.67 4.09 -15.82
N HIS A 149 0.18 5.33 -15.99
CA HIS A 149 0.92 6.40 -16.66
C HIS A 149 2.05 6.93 -15.79
N VAL A 150 1.86 6.87 -14.47
CA VAL A 150 2.83 7.31 -13.48
C VAL A 150 2.80 6.38 -12.27
N VAL A 151 3.98 6.00 -11.79
CA VAL A 151 4.17 5.28 -10.53
C VAL A 151 5.12 6.10 -9.66
N CYS A 152 4.60 6.61 -8.56
CA CYS A 152 5.33 7.37 -7.55
C CYS A 152 5.55 6.50 -6.32
N ILE A 153 6.81 6.09 -6.09
CA ILE A 153 7.21 5.32 -4.92
C ILE A 153 7.99 6.25 -4.00
N SER A 154 7.73 6.22 -2.69
CA SER A 154 8.35 7.15 -1.74
C SER A 154 9.88 7.17 -1.79
N GLU A 155 10.52 6.01 -1.98
CA GLU A 155 11.98 5.90 -2.15
C GLU A 155 12.49 6.66 -3.38
N ASP A 156 11.73 6.63 -4.48
CA ASP A 156 12.12 7.30 -5.74
C ASP A 156 11.93 8.82 -5.70
N ILE A 157 10.91 9.29 -4.97
CA ILE A 157 10.52 10.70 -4.97
C ILE A 157 11.09 11.47 -3.76
N GLY A 158 11.62 10.78 -2.74
CA GLY A 158 12.29 11.40 -1.58
C GLY A 158 11.35 11.95 -0.51
N PHE A 159 10.05 11.74 -0.64
CA PHE A 159 9.02 12.06 0.35
C PHE A 159 7.91 11.00 0.29
N GLN A 160 7.12 10.89 1.34
CA GLN A 160 6.13 9.83 1.51
C GLN A 160 4.79 10.38 1.96
N LYS A 161 3.70 9.66 1.70
CA LYS A 161 2.38 10.00 2.28
C LYS A 161 2.48 10.00 3.81
N PRO A 162 1.85 10.97 4.51
CA PRO A 162 0.88 11.96 4.02
C PRO A 162 1.49 13.33 3.62
N ASP A 163 2.78 13.44 3.33
CA ASP A 163 3.40 14.69 2.89
C ASP A 163 2.76 15.20 1.58
N VAL A 164 2.33 16.47 1.56
CA VAL A 164 1.67 17.08 0.40
C VAL A 164 2.49 16.98 -0.89
N ARG A 165 3.83 17.05 -0.78
CA ARG A 165 4.76 16.95 -1.92
C ARG A 165 4.63 15.62 -2.66
N ALA A 166 4.26 14.56 -1.95
CA ALA A 166 4.00 13.23 -2.53
C ALA A 166 2.82 13.26 -3.51
N PHE A 167 1.73 13.94 -3.10
CA PHE A 167 0.53 14.10 -3.92
C PHE A 167 0.75 15.07 -5.08
N GLU A 168 1.44 16.20 -4.84
CA GLU A 168 1.80 17.16 -5.88
C GLU A 168 2.65 16.51 -6.98
N THR A 169 3.58 15.63 -6.60
CA THR A 169 4.42 14.90 -7.55
C THR A 169 3.62 13.92 -8.40
N LEU A 170 2.68 13.20 -7.80
CA LEU A 170 1.77 12.32 -8.53
C LEU A 170 0.94 13.10 -9.55
N ALA A 171 0.38 14.24 -9.14
CA ALA A 171 -0.37 15.11 -10.02
C ALA A 171 0.52 15.61 -11.18
N PHE A 172 1.66 16.25 -10.87
CA PHE A 172 2.56 16.85 -11.86
C PHE A 172 3.09 15.86 -12.90
N ARG A 173 3.41 14.62 -12.50
CA ARG A 173 3.93 13.59 -13.41
C ARG A 173 2.85 12.91 -14.25
N ASN A 174 1.58 13.21 -14.03
CA ASN A 174 0.49 12.64 -14.81
C ASN A 174 0.36 13.37 -16.17
N PRO A 175 0.35 12.67 -17.30
CA PRO A 175 0.42 13.30 -18.64
C PRO A 175 -0.77 14.20 -19.00
N THR A 176 -1.92 14.09 -18.34
CA THR A 176 -3.08 14.98 -18.58
C THR A 176 -3.04 16.26 -17.73
N CYS A 177 -1.97 16.46 -16.96
CA CYS A 177 -1.87 17.45 -15.89
C CYS A 177 -1.38 18.86 -16.32
N GLU A 178 -1.51 19.27 -17.58
CA GLU A 178 -0.98 20.58 -18.02
C GLU A 178 -1.52 21.77 -17.18
N ARG A 179 -2.65 21.62 -16.46
CA ARG A 179 -3.24 22.69 -15.61
C ARG A 179 -4.01 22.20 -14.38
N LEU A 180 -3.60 21.13 -13.69
CA LEU A 180 -4.29 20.77 -12.43
C LEU A 180 -3.89 21.74 -11.32
N LYS A 181 -4.83 22.61 -10.92
CA LYS A 181 -4.77 23.24 -9.60
C LYS A 181 -5.16 22.16 -8.58
N PRO A 182 -4.34 21.86 -7.57
CA PRO A 182 -4.70 20.89 -6.53
C PRO A 182 -5.84 21.47 -5.71
N SER A 183 -7.09 21.33 -6.16
CA SER A 183 -8.27 21.78 -5.42
C SER A 183 -8.74 20.76 -4.39
N LEU A 184 -8.27 19.51 -4.46
CA LEU A 184 -8.46 18.50 -3.41
C LEU A 184 -7.45 17.35 -3.59
N ALA A 185 -6.44 17.26 -2.73
CA ALA A 185 -5.59 16.08 -2.63
C ALA A 185 -6.11 15.21 -1.48
N ALA A 186 -6.64 14.03 -1.79
CA ALA A 186 -7.02 13.04 -0.78
C ALA A 186 -6.42 11.67 -1.16
N SER A 187 -5.85 10.98 -0.17
CA SER A 187 -5.24 9.65 -0.31
C SER A 187 -6.26 8.56 -0.02
N VAL A 188 -6.25 7.47 -0.80
CA VAL A 188 -6.82 6.20 -0.34
C VAL A 188 -5.87 5.62 0.70
N GLY A 189 -6.43 5.12 1.79
CA GLY A 189 -5.72 4.38 2.82
C GLY A 189 -6.62 4.25 4.06
N PRO A 190 -6.40 3.24 4.91
CA PRO A 190 -7.23 2.98 6.10
C PRO A 190 -7.27 4.13 7.13
N GLN A 191 -6.50 5.22 6.95
CA GLN A 191 -6.34 6.28 7.95
C GLN A 191 -6.68 7.72 7.51
N VAL A 192 -7.58 7.95 6.54
CA VAL A 192 -7.99 9.34 6.20
C VAL A 192 -9.48 9.59 6.46
N LYS A 193 -9.78 10.37 7.50
CA LYS A 193 -11.06 11.10 7.67
C LYS A 193 -10.96 12.43 6.94
N LEU A 194 -11.93 12.79 6.09
CA LEU A 194 -12.37 14.18 5.89
C LEU A 194 -13.70 14.31 5.10
N CYS A 195 -14.41 15.40 5.40
CA CYS A 195 -15.80 15.72 5.10
C CYS A 195 -16.18 15.85 3.62
N SER A 196 -17.19 15.10 3.18
CA SER A 196 -18.55 15.58 2.88
C SER A 196 -19.27 14.54 2.02
N SER A 197 -20.59 14.53 2.16
CA SER A 197 -21.58 13.54 1.72
C SER A 197 -21.30 12.78 0.41
N ALA A 198 -21.31 11.45 0.57
CA ALA A 198 -21.71 10.40 -0.37
C ALA A 198 -20.70 9.92 -1.44
N ILE A 199 -19.69 9.16 -1.02
CA ILE A 199 -19.07 8.07 -1.82
C ILE A 199 -18.63 6.93 -0.85
N THR A 200 -18.90 5.67 -1.21
CA THR A 200 -18.43 4.41 -0.59
C THR A 200 -16.89 4.29 -0.58
N PRO A 201 -16.24 3.37 0.15
CA PRO A 201 -14.79 3.43 0.45
C PRO A 201 -13.93 3.25 -0.81
N ALA A 202 -13.67 4.36 -1.49
CA ALA A 202 -12.73 4.52 -2.59
C ALA A 202 -12.35 6.01 -2.60
N THR A 203 -11.17 6.36 -2.10
CA THR A 203 -10.66 7.72 -2.26
C THR A 203 -10.14 7.89 -3.68
N ILE A 204 -10.38 9.04 -4.28
CA ILE A 204 -10.02 9.28 -5.67
C ILE A 204 -9.31 10.63 -5.69
N LEU A 205 -8.06 10.68 -6.16
CA LEU A 205 -7.43 11.97 -6.48
C LEU A 205 -8.05 12.46 -7.79
N LEU A 206 -9.01 13.38 -7.68
CA LEU A 206 -9.84 13.80 -8.79
C LEU A 206 -9.30 15.09 -9.41
N ALA A 207 -8.87 14.94 -10.65
CA ALA A 207 -8.38 16.00 -11.51
C ALA A 207 -9.48 16.38 -12.51
N HIS A 208 -10.01 17.60 -12.46
CA HIS A 208 -10.94 18.09 -13.48
C HIS A 208 -10.21 18.80 -14.61
N GLU A 209 -10.70 18.66 -15.85
CA GLU A 209 -10.27 19.54 -16.93
C GLU A 209 -10.62 21.01 -16.60
N PRO A 210 -9.80 21.98 -17.01
CA PRO A 210 -10.21 23.37 -16.96
C PRO A 210 -11.43 23.53 -17.86
N ARG A 211 -12.61 23.79 -17.28
CA ARG A 211 -13.76 24.26 -18.05
C ARG A 211 -13.30 25.50 -18.79
N GLU A 212 -13.30 25.47 -20.12
CA GLU A 212 -13.23 26.71 -20.90
C GLU A 212 -14.37 27.58 -20.38
N CYS A 213 -14.02 28.70 -19.75
CA CYS A 213 -15.01 29.70 -19.38
C CYS A 213 -15.54 30.25 -20.71
N GLY A 214 -16.65 29.66 -21.18
CA GLY A 214 -17.35 30.10 -22.36
C GLY A 214 -17.56 31.60 -22.25
N ARG A 215 -17.03 32.34 -23.22
CA ARG A 215 -17.45 33.71 -23.44
C ARG A 215 -18.93 33.66 -23.84
N ALA A 216 -19.78 34.13 -22.95
CA ALA A 216 -21.12 34.62 -23.25
C ALA A 216 -21.29 35.93 -22.48
#